data_AF-A0A1R1JVT4-F1
#
_entry.id   AF-A0A1R1JVT4-F1
#
_cell.length_a   1.000
_cell.length_b   1.000
_cell.length_c   1.000
_cell.angle_alpha   90.00
_cell.angle_beta   90.00
_cell.angle_gamma   90.00
#
_symmetry.space_group_name_H-M   'P 1'
#
loop_
_entity.id
_entity.type
_entity.pdbx_description
1 polymer ?
#
loop_
_entity_poly.entity_id
_entity_poly.type
_entity_poly.pdbx_seq_one_letter_code
_entity_poly.pdbx_strand_id
1 'polypeptide(L)' 'MENQHQKIKGYRDLSQAEIDAMNEAKALAEQCGAFVEKLRAQGTALDQRWVSIGATDLQRGFMAVIRGIAQPTTF' A
#
# COMPACT_ATOMS: atom_id res chain seq x y z
N MET A 1 -12.08 -19.65 -2.18
CA MET A 1 -11.15 -19.48 -3.31
C MET A 1 -9.91 -20.28 -3.00
N GLU A 2 -9.46 -21.08 -3.97
CA GLU A 2 -8.48 -22.16 -3.82
C GLU A 2 -7.05 -21.64 -3.55
N ASN A 3 -6.39 -22.24 -2.56
CA ASN A 3 -4.93 -22.40 -2.40
C ASN A 3 -4.01 -21.32 -3.03
N GLN A 4 -3.97 -20.13 -2.45
CA GLN A 4 -2.92 -19.15 -2.75
C GLN A 4 -1.73 -19.25 -1.80
N HIS A 5 -1.29 -20.48 -1.48
CA HIS A 5 0.01 -20.74 -0.86
C HIS A 5 1.04 -21.18 -1.89
N GLN A 6 0.99 -20.63 -3.11
CA GLN A 6 2.13 -20.74 -4.01
C GLN A 6 3.25 -19.87 -3.43
N LYS A 7 4.30 -20.54 -2.93
CA LYS A 7 5.54 -19.91 -2.48
C LYS A 7 6.03 -18.96 -3.57
N ILE A 8 5.82 -17.66 -3.38
CA ILE A 8 6.47 -16.65 -4.20
C ILE A 8 7.93 -16.65 -3.77
N LYS A 9 8.83 -17.04 -4.67
CA LYS A 9 10.27 -17.07 -4.44
C LYS A 9 10.72 -15.71 -3.87
N GLY A 10 11.33 -15.72 -2.67
CA GLY A 10 11.80 -14.50 -1.97
C GLY A 10 10.94 -14.05 -0.78
N TYR A 11 9.82 -14.72 -0.51
CA TYR A 11 8.96 -14.44 0.65
C TYR A 11 8.93 -15.62 1.63
N ARG A 12 8.72 -15.30 2.92
CA ARG A 12 8.36 -16.30 3.94
C ARG A 12 6.91 -16.75 3.77
N ASP A 13 6.58 -17.89 4.38
CA ASP A 13 5.18 -18.30 4.50
C ASP A 13 4.45 -17.35 5.47
N LEU A 14 3.30 -16.82 5.03
CA LEU A 14 2.44 -15.94 5.81
C LEU A 14 1.31 -16.74 6.45
N SER A 15 1.00 -16.43 7.70
CA SER A 15 -0.24 -16.87 8.35
C SER A 15 -1.45 -16.19 7.71
N GLN A 16 -2.64 -16.77 7.91
CA GLN A 16 -3.88 -16.17 7.39
C GLN A 16 -4.10 -14.74 7.91
N ALA A 17 -3.79 -14.49 9.19
CA ALA A 17 -3.90 -13.15 9.77
C ALA A 17 -2.99 -12.12 9.07
N GLU A 18 -1.80 -12.53 8.63
CA GLU A 18 -0.87 -11.66 7.90
C GLU A 18 -1.32 -11.44 6.46
N ILE A 19 -1.93 -12.45 5.83
CA ILE A 19 -2.56 -12.30 4.51
C ILE A 19 -3.72 -11.30 4.57
N ASP A 20 -4.56 -11.42 5.60
CA ASP A 20 -5.70 -10.53 5.80
C ASP A 20 -5.21 -9.09 6.04
N ALA A 21 -4.21 -8.90 6.91
CA ALA A 21 -3.59 -7.61 7.15
C ALA A 21 -2.96 -7.00 5.88
N MET A 22 -2.32 -7.82 5.03
CA MET A 22 -1.76 -7.36 3.76
C MET A 22 -2.85 -6.90 2.79
N ASN A 23 -3.97 -7.62 2.72
CA ASN A 23 -5.10 -7.26 1.87
C ASN A 23 -5.80 -5.99 2.37
N GLU A 24 -5.97 -5.85 3.68
CA GLU A 24 -6.49 -4.64 4.31
C GLU A 24 -5.60 -3.42 4.00
N ALA A 25 -4.28 -3.55 4.17
CA ALA A 25 -3.33 -2.48 3.86
C ALA A 25 -3.40 -2.05 2.38
N LYS A 26 -3.56 -3.00 1.45
CA LYS A 26 -3.74 -2.69 0.02
C LYS A 26 -5.04 -1.95 -0.26
N ALA A 27 -6.14 -2.38 0.36
CA ALA A 27 -7.44 -1.72 0.22
C ALA A 27 -7.41 -0.28 0.76
N LEU A 28 -6.73 -0.04 1.89
CA LEU A 28 -6.52 1.30 2.42
C LEU A 28 -5.65 2.16 1.51
N ALA A 29 -4.58 1.58 0.94
CA ALA A 29 -3.70 2.29 -0.01
C ALA A 29 -4.48 2.77 -1.25
N GLU A 30 -5.36 1.93 -1.78
CA GLU A 30 -6.23 2.28 -2.92
C GLU A 30 -7.19 3.42 -2.56
N GLN A 31 -7.83 3.37 -1.39
CA GLN A 31 -8.71 4.44 -0.91
C GLN A 31 -7.95 5.77 -0.74
N CYS A 32 -6.75 5.74 -0.17
CA CYS A 32 -5.88 6.91 -0.07
C CYS A 32 -5.51 7.45 -1.46
N GLY A 33 -5.18 6.58 -2.41
CA GLY A 33 -4.92 6.97 -3.80
C GLY A 33 -6.11 7.68 -4.44
N ALA A 34 -7.31 7.13 -4.31
CA ALA A 34 -8.53 7.75 -4.81
C ALA A 34 -8.81 9.11 -4.15
N PHE A 35 -8.51 9.26 -2.85
CA PHE A 35 -8.63 10.54 -2.17
C PHE A 35 -7.61 11.57 -2.69
N VAL A 36 -6.35 11.18 -2.89
CA VAL A 36 -5.32 12.05 -3.49
C VAL A 36 -5.74 12.54 -4.88
N GLU A 37 -6.30 11.66 -5.72
CA GLU A 37 -6.79 12.06 -7.04
C GLU A 37 -7.93 13.09 -6.96
N LYS A 38 -8.85 12.95 -5.99
CA LYS A 38 -9.88 13.97 -5.72
C LYS A 38 -9.28 15.31 -5.31
N LEU A 39 -8.20 15.31 -4.54
CA LEU A 39 -7.49 16.54 -4.14
C LEU A 39 -6.75 17.19 -5.32
N ARG A 40 -6.12 16.38 -6.18
CA ARG A 40 -5.47 16.86 -7.41
C ARG A 40 -6.45 17.51 -8.36
N ALA A 41 -7.66 16.95 -8.47
CA ALA A 41 -8.74 17.51 -9.29
C ALA A 41 -9.21 18.91 -8.85
N GLN A 42 -8.91 19.34 -7.62
CA GLN A 42 -9.21 20.72 -7.15
C GLN A 42 -8.27 21.78 -7.75
N GLY A 43 -7.25 21.38 -8.52
CA GLY A 43 -6.38 22.29 -9.25
C GLY A 43 -5.73 23.34 -8.34
N THR A 44 -5.81 24.61 -8.72
CA THR A 44 -5.19 25.74 -8.00
C THR A 44 -5.91 26.14 -6.70
N ALA A 45 -7.06 25.52 -6.38
CA ALA A 45 -7.75 25.78 -5.11
C ALA A 45 -7.00 25.20 -3.90
N LEU A 46 -6.09 24.25 -4.12
CA LEU A 46 -5.25 23.63 -3.09
C LEU A 46 -3.76 23.80 -3.45
N ASP A 47 -2.90 23.79 -2.43
CA ASP A 47 -1.46 23.71 -2.64
C ASP A 47 -1.07 22.30 -3.13
N GLN A 48 -0.93 22.17 -4.45
CA GLN A 48 -0.60 20.90 -5.11
C GLN A 48 0.80 20.38 -4.78
N ARG A 49 1.70 21.23 -4.30
CA ARG A 49 3.01 20.78 -3.81
C ARG A 49 2.82 19.95 -2.54
N TRP A 50 2.02 20.42 -1.58
CA TRP A 50 1.73 19.66 -0.37
C TRP A 50 0.90 18.40 -0.64
N VAL A 51 -0.06 18.45 -1.57
CA VAL A 51 -0.80 17.25 -2.01
C VAL A 51 0.16 16.19 -2.58
N SER A 52 1.13 16.60 -3.40
CA SER A 52 2.12 15.68 -3.99
C SER A 52 3.10 15.10 -2.96
N ILE A 53 3.52 15.90 -1.96
CA ILE A 53 4.32 15.42 -0.83
C ILE A 53 3.54 14.36 -0.05
N GLY A 54 2.31 14.68 0.38
CA GLY A 54 1.45 13.75 1.10
C GLY A 54 1.19 12.46 0.33
N ALA A 55 0.94 12.55 -0.98
CA ALA A 55 0.76 11.38 -1.85
C ALA A 55 1.99 10.46 -1.84
N THR A 56 3.18 11.05 -1.96
CA THR A 56 4.46 10.31 -1.96
C THR A 56 4.70 9.64 -0.61
N ASP A 57 4.44 10.35 0.49
CA ASP A 57 4.68 9.84 1.84
C ASP A 57 3.67 8.75 2.21
N LEU A 58 2.40 8.88 1.81
CA LEU A 58 1.40 7.82 1.94
C LEU A 58 1.80 6.57 1.17
N GLN A 59 2.23 6.72 -0.10
CA GLN A 59 2.71 5.58 -0.91
C GLN A 59 3.90 4.88 -0.25
N ARG A 60 4.90 5.64 0.20
CA ARG A 60 6.05 5.09 0.93
C ARG A 60 5.64 4.43 2.24
N GLY A 61 4.71 5.01 2.97
CA GLY A 61 4.16 4.47 4.21
C GLY A 61 3.52 3.09 3.99
N PHE A 62 2.63 2.97 2.99
CA PHE A 62 2.03 1.68 2.65
C PHE A 62 3.05 0.67 2.14
N MET A 63 4.04 1.09 1.33
CA MET A 63 5.14 0.22 0.92
C MET A 63 5.91 -0.33 2.13
N ALA A 64 6.23 0.53 3.11
CA ALA A 64 6.94 0.12 4.32
C ALA A 64 6.10 -0.84 5.19
N VAL A 65 4.80 -0.56 5.38
CA VAL A 65 3.88 -1.42 6.13
C VAL A 65 3.74 -2.79 5.47
N ILE A 66 3.48 -2.82 4.16
CA ILE A 66 3.37 -4.08 3.40
C ILE A 66 4.67 -4.87 3.48
N ARG A 67 5.83 -4.21 3.38
CA ARG A 67 7.13 -4.88 3.54
C ARG A 67 7.34 -5.41 4.96
N GLY A 68 6.84 -4.71 5.98
CA GLY A 68 6.84 -5.17 7.37
C GLY A 68 6.02 -6.45 7.57
N ILE A 69 4.89 -6.59 6.88
CA ILE A 69 4.07 -7.81 6.88
C ILE A 69 4.76 -8.92 6.09
N ALA A 70 5.17 -8.62 4.85
CA ALA A 70 5.67 -9.61 3.90
C ALA A 70 7.08 -10.15 4.26
N GLN A 71 7.90 -9.35 4.96
CA GLN A 71 9.27 -9.68 5.38
C GLN A 71 10.09 -10.37 4.27
N PRO A 72 10.27 -9.73 3.09
CA PRO A 72 11.01 -10.32 1.99
C PRO A 72 12.48 -10.55 2.37
N THR A 73 13.08 -11.62 1.86
CA THR A 73 14.50 -11.95 2.10
C THR A 73 15.45 -11.34 1.07
N THR A 74 14.92 -10.66 0.06
CA THR A 74 15.68 -9.96 -0.99
C THR A 74 15.31 -8.48 -1.05
N PHE A 75 16.17 -7.66 -1.64
CA PHE A 75 15.99 -6.20 -1.75
C PHE A 75 14.81 -5.82 -2.65
#